data_AF-A0A259KUA3-F1
#
_entry.id   AF-A0A259KUA3-F1
#
_cell.length_a   1.000
_cell.length_b   1.000
_cell.length_c   1.000
_cell.angle_alpha   90.00
_cell.angle_beta   90.00
_cell.angle_gamma   90.00
#
_symmetry.space_group_name_H-M   'P 1'
#
loop_
_entity.id
_entity.type
_entity.pdbx_description
1 polymer ?
#
loop_
_entity_poly.entity_id
_entity_poly.type
_entity_poly.pdbx_seq_one_letter_code
_entity_poly.pdbx_strand_id
1 'polypeptide(L)' 'LLDQLQFMKRCGFDSFVLRADKDITKAAKCLNFFSQTYQAATDTDLPLFRRRAS' A
#
# COMPACT_ATOMS: atom_id res chain seq x y z
N LEU A 1 -1.74 9.02 -7.69
CA LEU A 1 -1.43 7.65 -8.14
C LEU A 1 -0.28 6.99 -7.39
N LEU A 2 0.71 7.71 -6.84
CA LEU A 2 1.77 7.12 -6.00
C LEU A 2 1.21 6.46 -4.72
N ASP A 3 0.14 7.04 -4.19
CA ASP A 3 -0.67 6.54 -3.08
C ASP A 3 -1.28 5.15 -3.32
N GLN A 4 -1.43 4.71 -4.58
CA GLN A 4 -1.94 3.38 -4.90
C GLN A 4 -0.89 2.27 -4.88
N LEU A 5 0.41 2.60 -4.88
CA LEU A 5 1.48 1.60 -4.92
C LEU A 5 1.44 0.68 -3.70
N GLN A 6 1.26 1.24 -2.50
CA GLN A 6 1.15 0.43 -1.29
C GLN A 6 -0.08 -0.48 -1.31
N PHE A 7 -1.22 -0.01 -1.81
CA PHE A 7 -2.43 -0.84 -1.93
C PHE A 7 -2.21 -2.01 -2.88
N MET A 8 -1.69 -1.75 -4.09
CA MET A 8 -1.41 -2.80 -5.06
C MET A 8 -0.38 -3.81 -4.52
N LYS A 9 0.68 -3.36 -3.86
CA LYS A 9 1.63 -4.25 -3.18
C LYS A 9 0.92 -5.18 -2.19
N ARG A 10 0.00 -4.64 -1.38
CA ARG A 10 -0.79 -5.41 -0.40
C ARG A 10 -1.79 -6.40 -1.03
N CYS A 11 -2.11 -6.24 -2.32
CA CYS A 11 -2.92 -7.18 -3.09
C CYS A 11 -2.08 -8.26 -3.81
N GLY A 12 -0.74 -8.21 -3.72
CA GLY A 12 0.15 -9.21 -4.31
C GLY A 12 0.84 -8.79 -5.61
N PHE A 13 0.75 -7.52 -6.02
CA PHE A 13 1.54 -7.01 -7.14
C PHE A 13 3.01 -6.81 -6.74
N ASP A 14 3.94 -7.26 -7.57
CA ASP A 14 5.38 -7.28 -7.32
C ASP A 14 6.20 -6.30 -8.17
N SER A 15 5.66 -5.85 -9.31
CA SER A 15 6.34 -4.97 -10.26
C SER A 15 5.47 -3.77 -10.66
N PHE A 16 6.11 -2.59 -10.80
CA PHE A 16 5.44 -1.33 -11.09
C PHE A 16 6.21 -0.52 -12.12
N VAL A 17 5.50 0.07 -13.08
CA VAL A 17 6.04 1.06 -14.00
C VAL A 17 5.53 2.43 -13.58
N LEU A 18 6.46 3.32 -13.24
CA LEU A 18 6.13 4.72 -12.95
C LEU A 18 6.04 5.50 -14.25
N ARG A 19 5.10 6.45 -14.32
CA ARG A 19 5.07 7.41 -15.42
C ARG A 19 6.33 8.27 -15.39
N ALA A 20 6.78 8.70 -16.57
CA ALA A 20 7.99 9.51 -16.74
C ALA A 20 7.95 10.84 -15.97
N ASP A 21 6.76 11.36 -15.63
CA ASP A 21 6.57 12.58 -14.84
C ASP A 21 6.68 12.36 -13.32
N LYS A 22 6.99 11.14 -12.85
CA LYS A 22 7.07 10.80 -11.42
C LYS A 22 8.51 10.62 -10.96
N ASP A 23 8.81 11.22 -9.83
CA ASP A 23 10.08 11.06 -9.13
C ASP A 23 10.17 9.66 -8.49
N ILE A 24 11.12 8.87 -9.00
CA ILE A 24 11.35 7.49 -8.56
C ILE A 24 11.81 7.40 -7.10
N THR A 25 12.48 8.44 -6.57
CA THR A 25 12.97 8.46 -5.19
C THR A 25 11.80 8.50 -4.19
N LYS A 26 10.68 9.09 -4.59
CA LYS A 26 9.44 9.13 -3.79
C LYS A 26 8.68 7.82 -3.85
N ALA A 27 8.79 7.07 -4.94
CA ALA A 27 8.06 5.81 -5.11
C ALA A 27 8.44 4.76 -4.05
N ALA A 28 9.73 4.67 -3.70
CA ALA A 28 10.18 3.77 -2.63
C ALA A 28 9.49 4.06 -1.28
N LYS A 29 9.31 5.34 -0.94
CA LYS A 29 8.56 5.75 0.27
C LYS A 29 7.07 5.45 0.14
N CYS A 30 6.50 5.65 -1.05
CA CYS A 30 5.08 5.42 -1.32
C CYS A 30 4.65 3.95 -1.25
N LEU A 31 5.58 2.99 -1.29
CA LEU A 31 5.28 1.57 -1.07
C LEU A 31 4.88 1.24 0.37
N ASN A 32 5.22 2.08 1.35
CA ASN A 32 4.93 1.87 2.78
C ASN A 32 4.54 3.18 3.49
N PHE A 33 3.89 4.10 2.78
CA PHE A 33 3.58 5.45 3.27
C PHE A 33 2.52 5.49 4.39
N PHE A 34 1.51 4.63 4.30
CA PHE A 34 0.43 4.56 5.26
C PHE A 34 0.74 3.59 6.38
N SER A 35 0.66 4.05 7.62
CA SER A 35 0.77 3.21 8.83
C SER A 35 -0.49 2.40 9.11
N GLN A 36 -1.65 2.91 8.66
CA GLN A 36 -2.94 2.27 8.82
C GLN A 36 -3.69 2.32 7.49
N THR A 37 -4.35 1.20 7.17
CA THR A 37 -5.05 1.03 5.90
C THR A 37 -6.45 0.51 6.15
N TYR A 38 -7.46 1.27 5.72
CA TYR A 38 -8.86 0.88 5.79
C TYR A 38 -9.30 -0.04 4.63
N GLN A 39 -8.52 -0.06 3.54
CA GLN A 39 -8.80 -0.87 2.37
C GLN A 39 -8.48 -2.35 2.66
N ALA A 40 -9.45 -3.21 2.35
CA ALA A 40 -9.26 -4.66 2.36
C ALA A 40 -8.18 -5.06 1.35
N ALA A 41 -7.26 -5.92 1.77
CA ALA A 41 -6.20 -6.46 0.94
C ALA A 41 -5.79 -7.84 1.48
N THR A 42 -4.91 -8.55 0.77
CA THR A 42 -4.55 -9.94 1.07
C THR A 42 -3.43 -10.07 2.11
N ASP A 43 -2.90 -8.96 2.61
CA ASP A 43 -1.76 -8.90 3.53
C ASP A 43 -2.12 -9.12 5.01
N THR A 44 -3.40 -9.19 5.36
CA THR A 44 -3.81 -9.38 6.76
C THR A 44 -5.16 -10.10 6.86
N ASP A 45 -5.14 -11.28 7.47
CA ASP A 45 -6.34 -12.11 7.68
C ASP A 45 -7.28 -11.57 8.77
N LEU A 46 -6.78 -10.66 9.63
CA LEU A 46 -7.60 -10.05 10.68
C LEU A 46 -8.47 -8.91 10.12
N PRO A 47 -9.80 -8.96 10.26
CA PRO A 47 -10.67 -7.88 9.84
C PRO A 47 -10.49 -6.63 10.71
N LEU A 48 -10.68 -5.44 10.13
CA LEU A 48 -10.42 -4.14 10.75
C LEU A 48 -11.07 -3.97 12.14
N PHE A 49 -12.32 -4.39 12.33
CA PHE A 49 -13.03 -4.25 13.60
C PHE A 49 -12.42 -5.09 14.74
N ARG A 50 -11.58 -6.09 14.44
CA ARG A 50 -10.84 -6.89 15.43
C ARG A 50 -9.42 -6.36 15.69
N ARG A 51 -8.94 -5.38 14.93
CA ARG A 51 -7.55 -4.87 15.05
C ARG A 51 -7.35 -3.93 16.23
N ARG A 52 -8.43 -3.40 16.83
CA ARG A 52 -8.38 -2.69 18.11
C ARG A 52 -8.62 -3.70 19.23
N ALA A 53 -7.55 -4.22 19.84
CA ALA A 53 -7.64 -4.68 21.22
C ALA A 53 -7.83 -3.43 22.10
N SER A 54 -8.75 -3.53 23.04
CA SER A 54 -9.16 -2.50 23.99
C SER A 54 -8.01 -1.78 24.67
#